data_AF-A0A947WG48-F1
#
_entry.id   AF-A0A947WG48-F1
#
_cell.length_a   1.000
_cell.length_b   1.000
_cell.length_c   1.000
_cell.angle_alpha   90.00
_cell.angle_beta   90.00
_cell.angle_gamma   90.00
#
_symmetry.space_group_name_H-M   'P 1'
#
loop_
_entity.id
_entity.type
_entity.pdbx_description
1 polymer ?
#
loop_
_entity_poly.entity_id
_entity_poly.type
_entity_poly.pdbx_seq_one_letter_code
_entity_poly.pdbx_strand_id
1 'polypeptide(L)'
;MDKETFLRIGRTLVIRSLAGALALCLIYSVFLSNTKTVKETDLKIFDGLYSLSEKFNGPDRRTGNVLLVAIDDESIRNMEVRWPWPRSFVAEAIKKISENGPSSISIDLIFTGKSEDPGQDFLLAQALKGANNSVAAAYFGGDGRYVIPESSIAESV
;
A
#
# COMPACT_ATOMS: atom_id res chain seq x y z
N MET A 1 -47.63 13.78 47.50
CA MET A 1 -46.50 13.73 46.55
C MET A 1 -45.78 15.07 46.66
N ASP A 2 -44.55 15.10 47.17
CA ASP A 2 -43.85 16.36 47.40
C ASP A 2 -43.28 16.96 46.09
N LYS A 3 -43.03 18.26 46.08
CA LYS A 3 -42.50 18.96 44.89
C LYS A 3 -41.10 18.49 44.52
N GLU A 4 -40.30 18.08 45.50
CA GLU A 4 -38.92 17.59 45.33
C GLU A 4 -38.86 16.26 44.56
N THR A 5 -39.76 15.33 44.87
CA THR A 5 -39.88 14.01 44.25
C THR A 5 -40.41 14.13 42.84
N PHE A 6 -41.36 15.04 42.59
CA PHE A 6 -41.83 15.36 41.24
C PHE A 6 -40.71 15.94 40.36
N LEU A 7 -39.91 16.86 40.89
CA LEU A 7 -38.74 17.43 40.20
C LEU A 7 -37.64 16.39 39.95
N ARG A 8 -37.37 15.48 40.91
CA ARG A 8 -36.36 14.41 40.77
C ARG A 8 -36.77 13.36 39.73
N ILE A 9 -38.05 12.99 39.67
CA ILE A 9 -38.59 12.03 38.68
C ILE A 9 -38.57 12.64 37.27
N GLY A 10 -38.98 13.91 37.12
CA GLY A 10 -38.91 14.62 35.84
C GLY A 10 -37.47 14.71 35.30
N ARG A 11 -36.50 15.03 36.16
CA ARG A 11 -35.10 15.16 35.76
C ARG A 11 -34.47 13.82 35.36
N THR A 12 -34.79 12.73 36.05
CA THR A 12 -34.31 11.39 35.68
C THR A 12 -34.97 10.87 34.39
N LEU A 13 -36.23 11.19 34.14
CA LEU A 13 -36.90 10.89 32.86
C LEU A 13 -36.24 11.64 31.69
N VAL A 14 -35.96 12.94 31.84
CA VAL A 14 -35.29 13.75 30.81
C VAL A 14 -33.86 13.28 30.54
N ILE A 15 -33.08 12.95 31.57
CA ILE A 15 -31.71 12.45 31.39
C ILE A 15 -31.72 11.10 30.65
N ARG A 16 -32.67 10.21 30.95
CA ARG A 16 -32.77 8.90 30.30
C ARG A 16 -33.21 9.02 28.83
N SER A 17 -34.11 9.94 28.50
CA SER A 17 -34.50 10.17 27.11
C SER A 17 -33.36 10.82 26.31
N LEU A 18 -32.61 11.75 26.89
CA LEU A 18 -31.42 12.33 26.26
C LEU A 18 -30.34 11.27 26.00
N ALA A 19 -30.05 10.42 27.00
CA ALA A 19 -29.09 9.34 26.88
C ALA A 19 -29.52 8.32 25.81
N GLY A 20 -30.81 7.98 25.75
CA GLY A 20 -31.37 7.10 24.72
C GLY A 20 -31.26 7.69 23.31
N ALA A 21 -31.56 8.97 23.13
CA ALA A 21 -31.43 9.65 21.85
C ALA A 21 -29.96 9.70 21.38
N LEU A 22 -29.04 9.99 22.31
CA LEU A 22 -27.61 10.04 22.01
C LEU A 22 -27.05 8.65 21.64
N ALA A 23 -27.51 7.59 22.33
CA ALA A 23 -27.18 6.21 21.98
C ALA A 23 -27.72 5.81 20.60
N LEU A 24 -28.95 6.19 20.26
CA LEU A 24 -29.55 5.95 18.94
C LEU A 24 -28.79 6.69 17.83
N CYS A 25 -28.39 7.95 18.05
CA CYS A 25 -27.55 8.69 17.11
C CYS A 25 -26.19 8.03 16.90
N LEU A 26 -25.57 7.52 17.97
CA LEU A 26 -24.29 6.81 17.88
C LEU A 26 -24.44 5.51 17.08
N ILE A 27 -25.49 4.72 17.35
CA ILE A 27 -25.78 3.48 16.63
C ILE A 27 -26.07 3.76 15.16
N TYR A 28 -26.84 4.81 14.86
CA TYR A 28 -27.16 5.21 13.50
C TYR A 28 -25.92 5.72 12.74
N SER A 29 -25.04 6.45 13.42
CA SER A 29 -23.73 6.86 12.88
C SER A 29 -22.85 5.65 12.54
N VAL A 30 -22.73 4.67 13.45
CA VAL A 30 -22.00 3.42 13.20
C VAL A 30 -22.61 2.60 12.05
N PHE A 31 -23.95 2.59 11.94
CA PHE A 31 -24.65 1.93 10.85
C PHE A 31 -24.35 2.59 9.49
N LEU A 32 -24.32 3.93 9.44
CA LEU A 32 -23.96 4.69 8.24
C LEU A 32 -22.47 4.53 7.88
N SER A 33 -21.56 4.46 8.86
CA SER A 33 -20.12 4.24 8.64
C SER A 33 -19.80 2.92 7.93
N ASN A 34 -20.69 1.93 8.01
CA ASN A 34 -20.53 0.65 7.30
C ASN A 34 -21.04 0.67 5.85
N THR A 35 -21.61 1.79 5.40
CA THR A 35 -22.07 1.92 4.01
C THR A 35 -20.91 2.29 3.09
N LYS A 36 -20.89 1.71 1.87
CA LYS A 36 -19.85 1.95 0.86
C LYS A 36 -19.63 3.45 0.58
N THR A 37 -20.67 4.26 0.73
CA THR A 37 -20.67 5.70 0.50
C THR A 37 -19.73 6.48 1.42
N VAL A 38 -19.57 6.05 2.68
CA VAL A 38 -18.66 6.73 3.62
C VAL A 38 -17.20 6.53 3.19
N LYS A 39 -16.84 5.30 2.81
CA LYS A 39 -15.51 4.99 2.28
C LYS A 39 -15.19 5.74 0.98
N GLU A 40 -16.16 5.86 0.07
CA GLU A 40 -15.99 6.65 -1.16
C GLU A 40 -15.85 8.15 -0.89
N THR A 41 -16.48 8.65 0.17
CA THR A 41 -16.34 10.06 0.59
C THR A 41 -14.98 10.31 1.21
N ASP A 42 -14.48 9.38 2.02
CA ASP A 42 -13.14 9.46 2.61
C ASP A 42 -12.05 9.52 1.52
N LEU A 43 -12.16 8.70 0.48
CA LEU A 43 -11.24 8.74 -0.67
C LEU A 43 -11.24 10.11 -1.35
N LYS A 44 -12.42 10.69 -1.60
CA LYS A 44 -12.56 12.02 -2.21
C LYS A 44 -11.98 13.13 -1.32
N ILE A 45 -12.12 13.02 -0.01
CA ILE A 45 -11.53 13.97 0.94
C ILE A 45 -10.00 13.88 0.87
N PHE A 46 -9.45 12.66 0.84
CA PHE A 46 -8.01 12.45 0.67
C PHE A 46 -7.49 13.04 -0.65
N ASP A 47 -8.16 12.77 -1.77
CA ASP A 47 -7.81 13.34 -3.08
C ASP A 47 -7.85 14.88 -3.06
N GLY A 48 -8.87 15.45 -2.41
CA GLY A 48 -9.01 16.89 -2.23
C GLY A 48 -7.88 17.50 -1.41
N LEU A 49 -7.51 16.87 -0.29
CA LEU A 49 -6.40 17.31 0.54
C LEU A 49 -5.05 17.18 -0.17
N TYR A 50 -4.84 16.12 -0.93
CA TYR A 50 -3.60 15.90 -1.67
C TYR A 50 -3.43 16.94 -2.79
N SER A 51 -4.49 17.16 -3.59
CA SER A 51 -4.47 18.18 -4.66
C SER A 51 -4.32 19.61 -4.11
N LEU A 52 -4.88 19.90 -2.94
CA LEU A 52 -4.70 21.18 -2.26
C LEU A 52 -3.25 21.33 -1.77
N SER A 53 -2.69 20.28 -1.16
CA SER A 53 -1.29 20.24 -0.74
C SER A 53 -0.34 20.46 -1.92
N GLU A 54 -0.56 19.82 -3.07
CA GLU A 54 0.25 20.05 -4.29
C GLU A 54 0.18 21.49 -4.78
N LYS A 55 -1.01 22.12 -4.76
CA LYS A 55 -1.17 23.52 -5.16
C LYS A 55 -0.41 24.49 -4.25
N PHE A 56 -0.37 24.22 -2.94
CA PHE A 56 0.31 25.09 -1.97
C PHE A 56 1.81 24.82 -1.85
N ASN A 57 2.22 23.56 -1.90
CA ASN A 57 3.63 23.16 -1.75
C ASN A 57 4.39 23.15 -3.08
N GLY A 58 3.68 23.22 -4.21
CA GLY A 58 4.22 22.98 -5.55
C GLY A 58 4.45 21.48 -5.80
N PRO A 59 4.74 21.08 -7.05
CA PRO A 59 5.14 19.71 -7.35
C PRO A 59 6.36 19.35 -6.50
N ASP A 60 6.34 18.18 -5.87
CA ASP A 60 7.43 17.74 -5.00
C ASP A 60 8.74 17.73 -5.78
N ARG A 61 9.63 18.68 -5.50
CA ARG A 61 10.92 18.80 -6.18
C ARG A 61 11.85 17.62 -5.89
N ARG A 62 11.51 16.73 -4.95
CA ARG A 62 12.27 15.51 -4.64
C ARG A 62 12.07 14.40 -5.68
N THR A 63 11.02 14.45 -6.50
CA THR A 63 10.73 13.42 -7.52
C THR A 63 11.39 13.68 -8.88
N GLY A 64 12.05 14.82 -9.07
CA GLY A 64 12.58 15.24 -10.39
C GLY A 64 13.63 14.30 -11.01
N ASN A 65 14.24 13.41 -10.21
CA ASN A 65 15.26 12.45 -10.65
C ASN A 65 14.85 10.98 -10.37
N VAL A 66 13.56 10.65 -10.48
CA VAL A 66 13.08 9.26 -10.33
C VAL A 66 12.64 8.73 -11.69
N LEU A 67 13.22 7.60 -12.11
CA LEU A 67 12.74 6.83 -13.25
C LEU A 67 11.78 5.74 -12.73
N LEU A 68 10.51 5.83 -13.11
CA LEU A 68 9.53 4.78 -12.85
C LEU A 68 9.45 3.84 -14.06
N VAL A 69 9.79 2.57 -13.84
CA VAL A 69 9.59 1.49 -14.82
C VAL A 69 8.36 0.71 -14.38
N ALA A 70 7.21 1.01 -15.00
CA ALA A 70 5.94 0.34 -14.68
C ALA A 70 5.76 -0.93 -15.51
N ILE A 71 5.09 -1.93 -14.91
CA ILE A 71 4.59 -3.12 -15.61
C ILE A 71 3.08 -3.00 -15.64
N ASP A 72 2.52 -2.75 -16.83
CA ASP A 72 1.08 -2.62 -17.06
C ASP A 72 0.55 -3.70 -18.00
N ASP A 73 -0.75 -3.71 -18.23
CA ASP A 73 -1.39 -4.70 -19.11
C ASP A 73 -0.88 -4.60 -20.56
N GLU A 74 -0.47 -3.42 -21.01
CA GLU A 74 0.11 -3.24 -22.35
C GLU A 74 1.49 -3.88 -22.43
N SER A 75 2.33 -3.67 -21.43
CA SER A 75 3.63 -4.31 -21.27
C SER A 75 3.51 -5.84 -21.32
N ILE A 76 2.56 -6.40 -20.56
CA ILE A 76 2.32 -7.85 -20.52
C ILE A 76 1.85 -8.39 -21.87
N ARG A 77 0.92 -7.69 -22.54
CA ARG A 77 0.45 -8.10 -23.87
C ARG A 77 1.56 -8.06 -24.92
N ASN A 78 2.46 -7.09 -24.83
CA ASN A 78 3.52 -6.89 -25.81
C ASN A 78 4.70 -7.84 -25.62
N MET A 79 4.89 -8.42 -24.44
CA MET A 79 6.10 -9.20 -24.15
C MET A 79 6.11 -10.63 -24.69
N GLU A 80 5.04 -11.13 -25.33
CA GLU A 80 4.92 -12.53 -25.83
C GLU A 80 5.30 -13.64 -24.82
N VAL A 81 5.52 -13.29 -23.55
CA VAL A 81 5.99 -14.15 -22.48
C VAL A 81 4.89 -14.21 -21.43
N ARG A 82 4.57 -15.43 -21.00
CA ARG A 82 3.53 -15.65 -19.98
C ARG A 82 3.94 -15.00 -18.66
N TRP A 83 3.03 -14.22 -18.09
CA TRP A 83 3.16 -13.73 -16.72
C TRP A 83 2.99 -14.88 -15.71
N PRO A 84 3.76 -14.93 -14.61
CA PRO A 84 4.86 -14.03 -14.22
C PRO A 84 6.09 -14.20 -15.11
N TRP A 85 6.75 -13.08 -15.43
CA TRP A 85 7.94 -13.12 -16.29
C TRP A 85 9.10 -13.89 -15.62
N PRO A 86 9.96 -14.55 -16.43
CA PRO A 86 11.18 -15.18 -15.95
C PRO A 86 12.07 -14.20 -15.18
N ARG A 87 12.75 -14.68 -14.12
CA ARG A 87 13.66 -13.84 -13.31
C ARG A 87 14.86 -13.34 -14.12
N SER A 88 15.24 -14.06 -15.18
CA SER A 88 16.25 -13.62 -16.16
C SER A 88 15.85 -12.35 -16.90
N PHE A 89 14.56 -12.15 -17.18
CA PHE A 89 14.05 -10.94 -17.82
C PHE A 89 14.21 -9.72 -16.91
N VAL A 90 13.86 -9.89 -15.64
CA VAL A 90 14.07 -8.85 -14.61
C VAL A 90 15.56 -8.55 -14.46
N ALA A 91 16.42 -9.57 -14.46
CA ALA A 91 17.87 -9.40 -14.38
C ALA A 91 18.43 -8.54 -15.52
N GLU A 92 17.96 -8.76 -16.75
CA GLU A 92 18.35 -7.96 -17.91
C GLU A 92 17.89 -6.50 -17.78
N ALA A 93 16.67 -6.27 -17.30
CA ALA A 93 16.16 -4.93 -17.05
C ALA A 93 17.00 -4.19 -15.99
N ILE A 94 17.33 -4.85 -14.88
CA ILE A 94 18.19 -4.28 -13.82
C ILE A 94 19.56 -3.90 -14.40
N LYS A 95 20.16 -4.77 -15.21
CA LYS A 95 21.46 -4.50 -15.84
C LYS A 95 21.41 -3.23 -16.71
N LYS A 96 20.41 -3.12 -17.60
CA LYS A 96 20.24 -1.94 -18.46
C LYS A 96 20.00 -0.64 -17.68
N ILE A 97 19.25 -0.72 -16.57
CA ILE A 97 19.02 0.42 -15.70
C ILE A 97 20.31 0.81 -14.98
N SER A 98 21.05 -0.18 -14.46
CA SER A 98 22.31 0.02 -13.74
C SER A 98 23.40 0.68 -14.61
N GLU A 99 23.42 0.41 -15.92
CA GLU A 99 24.33 1.05 -16.89
C GLU A 99 24.22 2.59 -16.91
N ASN A 100 23.11 3.16 -16.44
CA ASN A 100 22.89 4.61 -16.37
C ASN A 100 23.29 5.23 -15.02
N GLY A 101 23.83 4.43 -14.09
CA GLY A 101 24.33 4.90 -12.79
C GLY A 101 23.28 5.55 -11.87
N PRO A 102 22.09 4.94 -11.67
CA PRO A 102 21.12 5.47 -10.69
C PRO A 102 21.71 5.44 -9.28
N SER A 103 21.25 6.31 -8.39
CA SER A 103 21.67 6.30 -6.98
C SER A 103 21.18 5.07 -6.22
N SER A 104 20.03 4.53 -6.60
CA SER A 104 19.42 3.32 -6.02
C SER A 104 18.44 2.69 -7.00
N ILE A 105 18.27 1.37 -6.96
CA ILE A 105 17.28 0.63 -7.76
C ILE A 105 16.32 -0.09 -6.83
N SER A 106 15.09 0.41 -6.71
CA SER A 106 14.05 -0.24 -5.90
C SER A 106 13.16 -1.12 -6.77
N ILE A 107 12.95 -2.37 -6.36
CA ILE A 107 12.20 -3.37 -7.12
C ILE A 107 10.98 -3.80 -6.33
N ASP A 108 9.80 -3.43 -6.84
CA ASP A 108 8.51 -3.84 -6.30
C ASP A 108 8.00 -5.13 -6.96
N LEU A 109 8.83 -6.17 -6.92
CA LEU A 109 8.48 -7.53 -7.36
C LEU A 109 8.87 -8.52 -6.27
N ILE A 110 7.97 -9.46 -6.00
CA ILE A 110 8.13 -10.44 -4.93
C ILE A 110 8.69 -11.75 -5.52
N PHE A 111 9.91 -12.12 -5.13
CA PHE A 111 10.60 -13.34 -5.62
C PHE A 111 10.63 -14.44 -4.57
N THR A 112 9.48 -15.02 -4.24
CA THR A 112 9.38 -16.09 -3.24
C THR A 112 9.67 -17.48 -3.82
N GLY A 113 10.34 -18.32 -3.04
CA GLY A 113 10.67 -19.69 -3.44
C GLY A 113 11.70 -19.76 -4.57
N LYS A 114 12.08 -20.98 -4.94
CA LYS A 114 13.01 -21.22 -6.05
C LYS A 114 12.30 -21.07 -7.39
N SER A 115 13.00 -20.52 -8.37
CA SER A 115 12.57 -20.62 -9.77
C SER A 115 12.55 -22.08 -10.23
N GLU A 116 11.70 -22.40 -11.22
CA GLU A 116 11.71 -23.72 -11.88
C GLU A 116 13.08 -24.02 -12.51
N ASP A 117 13.73 -22.99 -13.03
CA ASP A 117 15.11 -23.03 -13.50
C ASP A 117 16.02 -22.26 -12.53
N PRO A 118 16.92 -22.96 -11.80
CA PRO A 118 17.89 -22.34 -10.90
C PRO A 118 18.82 -21.33 -11.57
N GLY A 119 19.05 -21.44 -12.88
CA GLY A 119 19.85 -20.47 -13.63
C GLY A 119 19.25 -19.07 -13.59
N GLN A 120 17.93 -18.94 -13.49
CA GLN A 120 17.28 -17.63 -13.43
C GLN A 120 17.49 -16.94 -12.08
N ASP A 121 17.51 -17.69 -10.98
CA ASP A 121 17.81 -17.16 -9.64
C ASP A 121 19.25 -16.64 -9.61
N PHE A 122 20.18 -17.39 -10.20
CA PHE A 122 21.57 -16.98 -10.34
C PHE A 122 21.73 -15.69 -11.16
N LEU A 123 21.06 -15.58 -12.30
CA LEU A 123 21.11 -14.39 -13.16
C LEU A 123 20.59 -13.15 -12.43
N LEU A 124 19.46 -13.28 -11.73
CA LEU A 124 18.88 -12.18 -10.96
C LEU A 124 19.78 -11.77 -9.79
N ALA A 125 20.28 -12.73 -9.01
CA ALA A 125 21.24 -12.48 -7.94
C ALA A 125 22.50 -11.76 -8.44
N GLN A 126 23.04 -12.18 -9.59
CA GLN A 126 24.20 -11.54 -10.20
C GLN A 126 23.90 -10.09 -10.64
N ALA A 127 22.73 -9.83 -11.24
CA ALA A 127 22.35 -8.50 -11.67
C ALA A 127 22.18 -7.53 -10.48
N LEU A 128 21.57 -8.00 -9.38
CA LEU A 128 21.40 -7.23 -8.15
C LEU A 128 22.75 -6.89 -7.50
N LYS A 129 23.63 -7.89 -7.34
CA LYS A 129 25.00 -7.64 -6.85
C LYS A 129 25.78 -6.70 -7.76
N GLY A 130 25.63 -6.83 -9.07
CA GLY A 130 26.28 -5.95 -10.05
C GLY A 130 25.84 -4.49 -9.94
N ALA A 131 24.57 -4.25 -9.57
CA ALA A 131 24.05 -2.90 -9.38
C ALA A 131 24.63 -2.21 -8.13
N ASN A 132 25.03 -2.97 -7.09
CA ASN A 132 25.60 -2.48 -5.83
C ASN A 132 24.72 -1.50 -5.02
N ASN A 133 23.46 -1.27 -5.43
CA ASN A 133 22.55 -0.32 -4.79
C ASN A 133 21.06 -0.68 -4.98
N SER A 134 20.77 -1.99 -5.06
CA SER A 134 19.41 -2.48 -5.27
C SER A 134 18.68 -2.78 -3.96
N VAL A 135 17.37 -2.57 -3.93
CA VAL A 135 16.49 -2.97 -2.82
C VAL A 135 15.34 -3.78 -3.39
N ALA A 136 15.10 -4.97 -2.83
CA ALA A 136 13.98 -5.82 -3.22
C ALA A 136 12.82 -5.74 -2.22
N ALA A 137 11.59 -5.83 -2.73
CA ALA A 137 10.40 -5.91 -1.91
C ALA A 137 10.35 -7.20 -1.07
N ALA A 138 9.78 -7.07 0.12
CA ALA A 138 9.40 -8.18 0.99
C ALA A 138 7.93 -8.00 1.39
N TYR A 139 7.26 -9.10 1.73
CA TYR A 139 5.84 -9.07 2.02
C TYR A 139 5.50 -9.73 3.36
N PHE A 140 4.50 -9.18 4.03
CA PHE A 140 3.92 -9.73 5.24
C PHE A 140 2.70 -10.58 4.88
N GLY A 141 2.82 -11.89 5.06
CA GLY A 141 1.70 -12.82 4.93
C GLY A 141 0.54 -12.43 5.84
N GLY A 142 -0.70 -12.74 5.42
CA GLY A 142 -1.89 -12.51 6.25
C GLY A 142 -1.91 -13.32 7.55
N ASP A 143 -1.01 -14.29 7.68
CA ASP A 143 -0.72 -15.07 8.90
C ASP A 143 0.30 -14.38 9.83
N GLY A 144 0.72 -13.14 9.50
CA GLY A 144 1.71 -12.38 10.25
C GLY A 144 3.15 -12.82 10.01
N ARG A 145 3.42 -13.76 9.08
CA ARG A 145 4.77 -14.20 8.79
C ARG A 145 5.44 -13.29 7.78
N TYR A 146 6.70 -12.98 8.05
CA TYR A 146 7.54 -12.26 7.11
C TYR A 146 8.01 -13.22 6.03
N VAL A 147 7.64 -12.95 4.78
CA VAL A 147 8.05 -13.75 3.64
C VAL A 147 9.15 -13.00 2.92
N ILE A 148 10.36 -13.55 3.02
CA ILE A 148 11.55 -13.02 2.35
C ILE A 148 11.69 -13.58 0.93
N PRO A 149 12.39 -12.87 0.04
CA PRO A 149 12.81 -13.43 -1.24
C PRO A 149 13.61 -14.72 -1.06
N GLU A 150 13.73 -15.48 -2.15
CA GLU A 150 14.65 -16.62 -2.22
C GLU A 150 16.05 -16.22 -1.73
N SER A 151 16.71 -17.11 -0.97
CA SER A 151 17.96 -16.80 -0.26
C SER A 151 19.05 -16.18 -1.13
N SER A 152 19.26 -16.69 -2.34
CA SER A 152 20.29 -16.16 -3.24
C SER A 152 19.99 -14.73 -3.70
N ILE A 153 18.71 -14.37 -3.80
CA ILE A 153 18.25 -13.02 -4.13
C ILE A 153 18.33 -12.10 -2.91
N ALA A 154 17.88 -12.58 -1.75
CA ALA A 154 17.89 -11.80 -0.51
C ALA A 154 19.31 -11.40 -0.07
N GLU A 155 20.32 -12.24 -0.32
CA GLU A 155 21.73 -11.96 -0.04
C GLU A 155 22.39 -11.06 -1.10
N SER A 156 21.68 -10.70 -2.16
CA SER A 156 22.21 -9.96 -3.31
C SER A 156 21.79 -8.49 -3.36
N VAL A 157 20.89 -8.07 -2.47
CA VAL A 157 20.42 -6.69 -2.28
C VAL A 157 21.06 -6.04 -1.08
#